data_AF-A0A918LMZ3-F1
#
_entry.id   AF-A0A918LMZ3-F1
#
_cell.length_a   1.000
_cell.length_b   1.000
_cell.length_c   1.000
_cell.angle_alpha   90.00
_cell.angle_beta   90.00
_cell.angle_gamma   90.00
#
_symmetry.space_group_name_H-M   'P 1'
#
loop_
_entity.id
_entity.type
_entity.pdbx_description
1 polymer ?
#
loop_
_entity_poly.entity_id
_entity_poly.type
_entity_poly.pdbx_seq_one_letter_code
_entity_poly.pdbx_strand_id
1 'polypeptide(L)'
;MSGLVVGVGAGRGVSVDEVCALVEETLRGAGLALTAVRALATVEARAAEPGIVGAAARLGLPLVAYPPGVLASVPVPHPSGLVRARTGTPSVAEAAALAWANGGELLVPKRKSPPPARVTCAVARVTGTAMEGRTTAASGRGGTAEVGSSTDPKQPLCTDSSVANVAHLRGC
;
A
#
# COMPACT_ATOMS: atom_id res chain seq x y z
N MET A 1 12.67 -17.03 -2.48
CA MET A 1 11.96 -17.23 -1.19
C MET A 1 10.47 -17.00 -1.43
N SER A 2 9.63 -18.02 -1.25
CA SER A 2 8.17 -17.87 -1.31
C SER A 2 7.65 -17.13 -0.08
N GLY A 3 6.75 -16.16 -0.28
CA GLY A 3 6.08 -15.43 0.80
C GLY A 3 4.56 -15.60 0.74
N LEU A 4 3.86 -15.18 1.80
CA LEU A 4 2.41 -15.11 1.86
C LEU A 4 1.94 -13.66 1.99
N VAL A 5 0.74 -13.40 1.51
CA VAL A 5 0.03 -12.14 1.75
C VAL A 5 -1.36 -12.47 2.27
N VAL A 6 -1.81 -11.69 3.24
CA VAL A 6 -3.19 -11.79 3.72
C VAL A 6 -3.95 -10.54 3.27
N GLY A 7 -4.94 -10.74 2.40
CA GLY A 7 -5.88 -9.68 2.06
C GLY A 7 -6.98 -9.60 3.12
N VAL A 8 -7.34 -8.39 3.53
CA VAL A 8 -8.30 -8.11 4.62
C VAL A 8 -9.37 -7.13 4.13
N GLY A 9 -10.63 -7.47 4.37
CA GLY A 9 -11.77 -6.56 4.20
C GLY A 9 -12.59 -6.51 5.49
N ALA A 10 -13.06 -5.33 5.88
CA ALA A 10 -13.81 -5.17 7.14
C ALA A 10 -14.94 -4.13 7.06
N GLY A 11 -15.90 -4.22 7.97
CA GLY A 11 -16.83 -3.16 8.32
C GLY A 11 -16.14 -2.05 9.13
N ARG A 12 -16.83 -0.91 9.32
CA ARG A 12 -16.30 0.22 10.13
C ARG A 12 -16.32 -0.10 11.61
N GLY A 13 -15.29 0.23 12.37
CA GLY A 13 -15.24 0.02 13.82
C GLY A 13 -15.10 -1.46 14.19
N VAL A 14 -14.38 -2.25 13.39
CA VAL A 14 -13.96 -3.60 13.79
C VAL A 14 -12.84 -3.50 14.81
N SER A 15 -12.79 -4.42 15.76
CA SER A 15 -11.70 -4.44 16.75
C SER A 15 -10.43 -5.01 16.13
N VAL A 16 -9.28 -4.62 16.70
CA VAL A 16 -7.99 -5.21 16.34
C VAL A 16 -8.00 -6.72 16.61
N ASP A 17 -8.59 -7.14 17.72
CA ASP A 17 -8.71 -8.56 18.10
C ASP A 17 -9.49 -9.38 17.07
N GLU A 18 -10.60 -8.86 16.54
CA GLU A 18 -11.40 -9.56 15.53
C GLU A 18 -10.60 -9.78 14.24
N VAL A 19 -9.82 -8.79 13.83
CA VAL A 19 -8.95 -8.89 12.65
C VAL A 19 -7.81 -9.88 12.89
N CYS A 20 -7.07 -9.74 14.00
CA CYS A 20 -5.97 -10.64 14.35
C CYS A 20 -6.45 -12.09 14.48
N ALA A 21 -7.53 -12.33 15.22
CA ALA A 21 -8.07 -13.67 15.43
C ALA A 21 -8.44 -14.34 14.11
N LEU A 22 -9.11 -13.63 13.20
CA LEU A 22 -9.48 -14.19 11.90
C LEU A 22 -8.23 -14.52 11.06
N VAL A 23 -7.22 -13.65 11.05
CA VAL A 23 -5.97 -13.88 10.30
C VAL A 23 -5.23 -15.09 10.85
N GLU A 24 -5.01 -15.15 12.16
CA GLU A 24 -4.31 -16.24 12.83
C GLU A 24 -5.03 -17.58 12.67
N GLU A 25 -6.36 -17.58 12.85
CA GLU A 25 -7.17 -18.78 12.65
C GLU A 25 -7.14 -19.27 11.20
N THR A 26 -7.20 -18.34 10.24
CA THR A 26 -7.16 -18.69 8.82
C THR A 26 -5.82 -19.31 8.44
N LEU A 27 -4.71 -18.76 8.94
CA LEU A 27 -3.37 -19.30 8.71
C LEU A 27 -3.19 -20.66 9.38
N ARG A 28 -3.56 -20.76 10.67
CA ARG A 28 -3.51 -22.01 11.45
C ARG A 28 -4.34 -23.11 10.80
N GLY A 29 -5.56 -22.81 10.38
CA GLY A 29 -6.46 -23.76 9.73
C GLY A 29 -5.96 -24.25 8.37
N ALA A 30 -5.05 -23.50 7.74
CA ALA A 30 -4.41 -23.87 6.48
C ALA A 30 -2.99 -24.44 6.65
N GLY A 31 -2.50 -24.60 7.89
CA GLY A 31 -1.13 -25.05 8.16
C GLY A 31 -0.05 -24.06 7.72
N LEU A 32 -0.39 -22.77 7.63
CA LEU A 32 0.50 -21.70 7.19
C LEU A 32 1.10 -20.96 8.39
N ALA A 33 2.39 -20.67 8.33
CA ALA A 33 3.06 -19.92 9.39
C ALA A 33 2.85 -18.41 9.23
N LEU A 34 2.50 -17.72 10.33
CA LEU A 34 2.42 -16.25 10.36
C LEU A 34 3.74 -15.59 9.95
N THR A 35 4.88 -16.20 10.29
CA THR A 35 6.23 -15.74 9.91
C THR A 35 6.48 -15.76 8.40
N ALA A 36 5.67 -16.48 7.61
CA ALA A 36 5.74 -16.46 6.16
C ALA A 36 4.96 -15.29 5.53
N VAL A 37 4.10 -14.61 6.32
CA VAL A 37 3.31 -13.46 5.85
C VAL A 37 4.22 -12.23 5.73
N ARG A 38 4.12 -11.55 4.59
CA ARG A 38 4.96 -10.40 4.25
C ARG A 38 4.22 -9.08 4.32
N ALA A 39 2.90 -9.09 4.21
CA ALA A 39 2.06 -7.91 4.29
C ALA A 39 0.60 -8.29 4.57
N LEU A 40 -0.13 -7.33 5.14
CA LEU A 40 -1.57 -7.25 5.01
C LEU A 40 -1.91 -6.38 3.81
N ALA A 41 -2.92 -6.75 3.04
CA ALA A 41 -3.40 -5.97 1.89
C ALA A 41 -4.89 -5.62 2.03
N THR A 42 -5.31 -4.42 1.65
CA THR A 42 -6.72 -4.01 1.71
C THR A 42 -7.08 -3.00 0.61
N VAL A 43 -8.33 -2.51 0.62
CA VAL A 43 -8.79 -1.40 -0.22
C VAL A 43 -8.51 -0.05 0.46
N GLU A 44 -8.17 0.99 -0.29
CA GLU A 44 -7.91 2.35 0.24
C GLU A 44 -8.99 2.88 1.16
N ALA A 45 -10.27 2.60 0.89
CA ALA A 45 -11.39 2.98 1.76
C ALA A 45 -11.35 2.35 3.17
N ARG A 46 -10.38 1.46 3.43
CA ARG A 46 -10.12 0.78 4.70
C ARG A 46 -8.68 0.93 5.17
N ALA A 47 -7.83 1.68 4.46
CA ALA A 47 -6.42 1.87 4.83
C ALA A 47 -6.23 2.54 6.20
N ALA A 48 -7.17 3.39 6.61
CA ALA A 48 -7.17 4.10 7.90
C ALA A 48 -8.14 3.50 8.93
N GLU A 49 -8.70 2.31 8.67
CA GLU A 49 -9.60 1.66 9.62
C GLU A 49 -8.81 1.22 10.88
N PRO A 50 -9.12 1.72 12.08
CA PRO A 50 -8.30 1.48 13.27
C PRO A 50 -8.07 0.00 13.59
N GLY A 51 -9.09 -0.84 13.36
CA GLY A 51 -8.96 -2.28 13.56
C GLY A 51 -7.94 -2.95 12.62
N ILE A 52 -7.86 -2.50 11.36
CA ILE A 52 -6.90 -3.04 10.37
C ILE A 52 -5.50 -2.49 10.63
N VAL A 53 -5.37 -1.19 10.88
CA VAL A 53 -4.08 -0.55 11.19
C VAL A 53 -3.48 -1.13 12.46
N GLY A 54 -4.29 -1.28 13.51
CA GLY A 54 -3.84 -1.87 14.77
C GLY A 54 -3.49 -3.36 14.62
N ALA A 55 -4.20 -4.12 13.78
CA ALA A 55 -3.85 -5.51 13.50
C ALA A 55 -2.51 -5.62 12.74
N ALA A 56 -2.29 -4.78 11.73
CA ALA A 56 -1.01 -4.72 11.02
C ALA A 56 0.15 -4.44 11.99
N ALA A 57 -0.01 -3.45 12.87
CA ALA A 57 0.96 -3.10 13.89
C ALA A 57 1.21 -4.26 14.88
N ARG A 58 0.15 -4.89 15.40
CA ARG A 58 0.24 -6.00 16.35
C ARG A 58 0.91 -7.23 15.75
N LEU A 59 0.68 -7.52 14.48
CA LEU A 59 1.29 -8.64 13.76
C LEU A 59 2.71 -8.30 13.25
N GLY A 60 3.17 -7.05 13.39
CA GLY A 60 4.46 -6.61 12.87
C GLY A 60 4.54 -6.62 11.34
N LEU A 61 3.40 -6.44 10.65
CA LEU A 61 3.29 -6.53 9.20
C LEU A 61 3.04 -5.15 8.59
N PRO A 62 3.62 -4.83 7.42
CA PRO A 62 3.22 -3.65 6.66
C PRO A 62 1.78 -3.81 6.16
N LEU A 63 1.06 -2.68 6.09
CA LEU A 63 -0.26 -2.59 5.49
C LEU A 63 -0.16 -1.93 4.10
N VAL A 64 -0.64 -2.64 3.08
CA VAL A 64 -0.72 -2.15 1.71
C VAL A 64 -2.18 -1.91 1.35
N ALA A 65 -2.48 -0.75 0.76
CA ALA A 65 -3.80 -0.43 0.29
C ALA A 65 -3.81 -0.23 -1.22
N TYR A 66 -4.88 -0.68 -1.87
CA TYR A 66 -5.07 -0.54 -3.31
C TYR A 66 -6.31 0.29 -3.64
N PRO A 67 -6.26 1.12 -4.71
CA PRO A 67 -7.44 1.77 -5.25
C PRO A 67 -8.51 0.74 -5.63
N PRO A 68 -9.82 1.05 -5.46
CA PRO A 68 -10.89 0.15 -5.86
C PRO A 68 -10.80 -0.29 -7.32
N GLY A 69 -10.40 0.62 -8.23
CA GLY A 69 -10.23 0.31 -9.65
C GLY A 69 -9.11 -0.70 -9.94
N VAL A 70 -8.05 -0.72 -9.13
CA VAL A 70 -7.00 -1.75 -9.25
C VAL A 70 -7.57 -3.10 -8.84
N LEU A 71 -8.22 -3.16 -7.68
CA LEU A 71 -8.82 -4.41 -7.18
C LEU A 71 -9.93 -4.94 -8.11
N ALA A 72 -10.68 -4.05 -8.76
CA ALA A 72 -11.70 -4.37 -9.76
C ALA A 72 -11.18 -5.24 -10.91
N SER A 73 -9.93 -4.98 -11.32
CA SER A 73 -9.27 -5.62 -12.45
C SER A 73 -8.66 -6.98 -12.10
N VAL A 74 -8.60 -7.33 -10.81
CA VAL A 74 -8.00 -8.58 -10.35
C VAL A 74 -8.97 -9.73 -10.57
N PRO A 75 -8.61 -10.75 -11.38
CA PRO A 75 -9.42 -11.95 -11.49
C PRO A 75 -9.43 -12.70 -10.16
N VAL A 76 -10.60 -13.01 -9.62
CA VAL A 76 -10.74 -13.80 -8.39
C VAL A 76 -11.60 -15.04 -8.63
N PRO A 77 -11.25 -16.20 -8.05
CA PRO A 77 -11.96 -17.46 -8.28
C PRO A 77 -13.34 -17.51 -7.60
N HIS A 78 -13.57 -16.75 -6.52
CA HIS A 78 -14.83 -16.78 -5.77
C HIS A 78 -15.47 -15.38 -5.65
N PRO A 79 -16.21 -14.94 -6.68
CA PRO A 79 -16.90 -13.66 -6.62
C PRO A 79 -18.03 -13.75 -5.58
N SER A 80 -17.90 -13.03 -4.46
CA SER A 80 -18.99 -13.03 -3.47
C SER A 80 -20.14 -12.14 -3.92
N GLY A 81 -21.29 -12.75 -4.20
CA GLY A 81 -22.53 -12.07 -4.54
C GLY A 81 -23.04 -11.17 -3.42
N LEU A 82 -22.69 -9.89 -3.50
CA LEU A 82 -23.63 -8.76 -3.43
C LEU A 82 -22.91 -7.52 -3.96
N VAL A 83 -23.55 -6.81 -4.89
CA VAL A 83 -23.14 -5.54 -5.52
C VAL A 83 -22.28 -5.68 -6.79
N ARG A 84 -22.95 -6.12 -7.86
CA ARG A 84 -22.68 -5.77 -9.27
C ARG A 84 -23.22 -4.37 -9.65
N ALA A 85 -23.52 -3.50 -8.67
CA ALA A 85 -24.40 -2.36 -8.95
C ALA A 85 -23.73 -0.98 -9.06
N ARG A 86 -22.63 -0.63 -8.36
CA ARG A 86 -22.11 0.76 -8.46
C ARG A 86 -20.59 0.99 -8.37
N THR A 87 -19.75 0.00 -8.05
CA THR A 87 -18.29 0.25 -7.87
C THR A 87 -17.34 -0.86 -8.31
N GLY A 88 -17.84 -2.01 -8.78
CA GLY A 88 -17.05 -3.06 -9.43
C GLY A 88 -15.79 -3.51 -8.67
N THR A 89 -15.89 -4.26 -7.58
CA THR A 89 -14.73 -5.03 -7.09
C THR A 89 -15.17 -6.38 -6.52
N PRO A 90 -14.70 -7.51 -7.07
CA PRO A 90 -15.00 -8.84 -6.56
C PRO A 90 -14.16 -9.09 -5.29
N SER A 91 -14.80 -9.36 -4.15
CA SER A 91 -14.16 -9.69 -2.85
C SER A 91 -12.85 -8.94 -2.52
N VAL A 92 -12.94 -7.79 -1.85
CA VAL A 92 -11.77 -6.96 -1.45
C VAL A 92 -10.62 -7.79 -0.86
N ALA A 93 -10.92 -8.76 0.00
CA ALA A 93 -9.89 -9.60 0.60
C ALA A 93 -9.13 -10.46 -0.43
N GLU A 94 -9.83 -11.12 -1.36
CA GLU A 94 -9.18 -11.95 -2.39
C GLU A 94 -8.43 -11.10 -3.40
N ALA A 95 -9.08 -10.04 -3.90
CA ALA A 95 -8.48 -9.12 -4.86
C ALA A 95 -7.24 -8.45 -4.29
N ALA A 96 -7.25 -8.02 -3.03
CA ALA A 96 -6.09 -7.37 -2.41
C ALA A 96 -4.93 -8.35 -2.18
N ALA A 97 -5.21 -9.59 -1.78
CA ALA A 97 -4.19 -10.63 -1.64
C ALA A 97 -3.52 -10.94 -2.98
N LEU A 98 -4.32 -11.15 -4.03
CA LEU A 98 -3.84 -11.48 -5.37
C LEU A 98 -3.15 -10.30 -6.08
N ALA A 99 -3.64 -9.06 -5.88
CA ALA A 99 -3.00 -7.85 -6.40
C ALA A 99 -1.55 -7.72 -5.89
N TRP A 100 -1.34 -7.98 -4.59
CA TRP A 100 0.00 -7.97 -4.03
C TRP A 100 0.84 -9.14 -4.56
N ALA A 101 0.25 -10.33 -4.62
CA ALA A 101 0.97 -11.54 -5.01
C ALA A 101 1.47 -11.53 -6.46
N ASN A 102 0.90 -10.68 -7.33
CA ASN A 102 1.36 -10.36 -8.69
C ASN A 102 1.74 -11.60 -9.52
N GLY A 103 0.74 -12.36 -9.98
CA GLY A 103 0.95 -13.67 -10.62
C GLY A 103 1.07 -14.82 -9.62
N GLY A 104 0.79 -14.55 -8.35
CA GLY A 104 0.67 -15.53 -7.30
C GLY A 104 -0.63 -16.33 -7.33
N GLU A 105 -0.79 -17.19 -6.33
CA GLU A 105 -1.88 -18.17 -6.25
C GLU A 105 -2.71 -17.94 -4.98
N LEU A 106 -4.04 -18.00 -5.08
CA LEU A 106 -4.91 -17.98 -3.91
C LEU A 106 -4.89 -19.34 -3.19
N LEU A 107 -4.31 -19.38 -1.99
CA LEU A 107 -4.21 -20.60 -1.19
C LEU A 107 -5.44 -20.82 -0.31
N VAL A 108 -5.95 -19.73 0.25
CA VAL A 108 -7.11 -19.76 1.13
C VAL A 108 -8.13 -18.76 0.57
N PRO A 109 -9.26 -19.25 0.03
CA PRO A 109 -10.39 -18.40 -0.33
C PRO A 109 -10.91 -17.62 0.88
N LYS A 110 -11.75 -16.62 0.61
CA LYS A 110 -12.27 -15.76 1.67
C LYS A 110 -12.86 -16.53 2.85
N ARG A 111 -12.35 -16.25 4.04
CA ARG A 111 -12.94 -16.59 5.34
C ARG A 111 -13.59 -15.36 5.96
N LYS A 112 -14.55 -15.57 6.86
CA LYS A 112 -15.31 -14.55 7.59
C LYS A 112 -15.11 -14.74 9.09
N SER A 113 -15.10 -13.66 9.86
CA SER A 113 -15.19 -13.73 11.33
C SER A 113 -16.52 -14.36 11.78
N PRO A 114 -16.61 -14.87 13.03
CA PRO A 114 -17.87 -15.38 13.59
C PRO A 114 -19.00 -14.35 13.58
N PRO A 115 -20.28 -14.77 13.62
CA PRO A 115 -21.42 -13.86 13.63
C PRO A 115 -21.46 -12.91 14.84
N PRO A 116 -21.83 -11.63 14.66
CA PRO A 116 -22.07 -10.97 13.37
C PRO A 116 -20.74 -10.70 12.63
N ALA A 117 -20.58 -11.31 11.45
CA ALA A 117 -19.32 -11.29 10.71
C ALA A 117 -19.03 -9.91 10.13
N ARG A 118 -17.97 -9.26 10.60
CA ARG A 118 -17.58 -7.91 10.15
C ARG A 118 -16.19 -7.86 9.54
N VAL A 119 -15.42 -8.94 9.62
CA VAL A 119 -14.10 -9.07 9.02
C VAL A 119 -14.09 -10.25 8.05
N THR A 120 -13.35 -10.08 6.96
CA THR A 120 -13.05 -11.09 5.96
C THR A 120 -11.55 -11.10 5.68
N CYS A 121 -10.97 -12.28 5.49
CA CYS A 121 -9.60 -12.37 5.01
C CYS A 121 -9.43 -13.50 3.98
N ALA A 122 -8.38 -13.39 3.16
CA ALA A 122 -7.97 -14.40 2.18
C ALA A 122 -6.44 -14.45 2.12
N VAL A 123 -5.87 -15.59 1.72
CA VAL A 123 -4.41 -15.78 1.71
C VAL A 123 -3.92 -16.17 0.33
N ALA A 124 -2.91 -15.45 -0.16
CA ALA A 124 -2.25 -15.73 -1.43
C ALA A 124 -0.76 -16.04 -1.25
N ARG A 125 -0.23 -16.91 -2.10
CA ARG A 125 1.19 -17.22 -2.24
C ARG A 125 1.83 -16.28 -3.24
N VAL A 126 3.03 -15.83 -2.93
CA VAL A 126 3.88 -15.01 -3.81
C VAL A 126 4.80 -15.96 -4.59
N THR A 127 4.73 -15.92 -5.92
CA THR A 127 5.50 -16.82 -6.82
C THR A 127 6.73 -16.15 -7.45
N GLY A 128 6.91 -14.83 -7.31
CA GLY A 128 8.05 -14.09 -7.86
C GLY A 128 9.09 -13.64 -6.83
N THR A 129 10.32 -13.39 -7.28
CA THR A 129 11.31 -12.57 -6.55
C THR A 129 10.74 -11.16 -6.35
N ALA A 130 10.69 -10.72 -5.09
CA ALA A 130 10.13 -9.45 -4.62
C ALA A 130 10.63 -8.24 -5.45
N MET A 131 9.73 -7.38 -5.95
CA MET A 131 9.54 -6.01 -5.41
C MET A 131 10.84 -5.21 -5.25
N GLU A 132 11.30 -4.58 -6.33
CA GLU A 132 12.09 -3.34 -6.24
C GLU A 132 11.11 -2.15 -6.33
N GLY A 133 11.09 -1.28 -5.31
CA GLY A 133 10.71 0.12 -5.50
C GLY A 133 9.30 0.62 -5.12
N ARG A 134 8.51 -0.06 -4.28
CA ARG A 134 7.27 0.55 -3.74
C ARG A 134 7.43 0.96 -2.27
N THR A 135 8.06 2.11 -2.06
CA THR A 135 8.08 2.82 -0.78
C THR A 135 6.72 3.47 -0.56
N THR A 136 6.05 3.12 0.54
CA THR A 136 4.84 3.80 1.01
C THR A 136 5.18 5.23 1.44
N ALA A 137 4.49 6.22 0.89
CA ALA A 137 4.56 7.60 1.35
C ALA A 137 4.00 7.68 2.78
N ALA A 138 4.89 7.82 3.76
CA ALA A 138 4.64 8.44 5.07
C ALA A 138 5.98 8.75 5.76
N SER A 139 6.61 9.87 5.41
CA SER A 139 7.46 10.61 6.35
C SER A 139 7.54 12.07 5.92
N GLY A 140 6.99 12.94 6.76
CA GLY A 140 7.18 14.37 6.65
C GLY A 140 8.34 14.82 7.55
N ARG A 141 9.00 15.89 7.07
CA ARG A 141 9.96 16.81 7.72
C ARG A 141 11.45 16.48 7.58
N GLY A 142 12.17 17.41 6.95
CA GLY A 142 13.53 17.78 7.38
C GLY A 142 14.50 18.17 6.27
N GLY A 143 14.61 19.48 6.01
CA GLY A 143 15.87 20.17 5.67
C GLY A 143 16.52 19.91 4.31
N THR A 144 16.29 20.82 3.34
CA THR A 144 17.24 21.03 2.24
C THR A 144 18.39 21.91 2.72
N ALA A 145 19.50 21.29 3.07
CA ALA A 145 20.82 21.91 2.95
C ALA A 145 21.51 21.21 1.79
N GLU A 146 21.55 21.85 0.62
CA GLU A 146 22.41 21.41 -0.48
C GLU A 146 23.35 22.55 -0.87
N VAL A 147 24.61 22.29 -0.54
CA VAL A 147 25.82 22.90 -1.10
C VAL A 147 25.88 22.49 -2.57
N GLY A 148 25.74 23.46 -3.47
CA GLY A 148 25.95 23.27 -4.90
C GLY A 148 27.45 23.36 -5.22
N SER A 149 28.03 22.22 -5.61
CA SER A 149 29.31 22.14 -6.29
C SER A 149 29.09 21.92 -7.79
N SER A 150 30.04 22.44 -8.56
CA SER A 150 30.28 22.22 -10.00
C SER A 150 29.41 23.00 -11.00
N THR A 151 30.05 23.90 -11.73
CA THR A 151 30.15 23.78 -13.20
C THR A 151 31.24 24.72 -13.71
N ASP A 152 32.32 24.14 -14.21
CA ASP A 152 33.22 24.77 -15.18
C ASP A 152 32.45 25.01 -16.48
N PRO A 153 32.60 26.20 -17.10
CA PRO A 153 32.83 26.22 -18.53
C PRO A 153 33.96 27.18 -18.95
N LYS A 154 34.65 26.72 -20.00
CA LYS A 154 35.70 27.36 -20.81
C LYS A 154 35.53 28.88 -21.02
N GLN A 155 36.64 29.59 -20.89
CA GLN A 155 36.95 30.94 -21.41
C GLN A 155 36.71 31.02 -22.94
N PRO A 156 36.42 32.20 -23.54
CA PRO A 156 37.49 33.17 -23.85
C PRO A 156 37.15 34.68 -23.73
N LEU A 157 38.16 35.43 -23.27
CA LEU A 157 38.76 36.66 -23.84
C LEU A 157 37.92 37.87 -24.33
N CYS A 158 38.39 39.08 -23.93
CA CYS A 158 38.19 40.43 -24.50
C CYS A 158 36.80 41.07 -24.31
N THR A 159 36.58 42.36 -24.00
CA THR A 159 37.40 43.59 -23.89
C THR A 159 36.51 44.70 -23.27
N ASP A 160 37.16 45.65 -22.62
CA ASP A 160 36.83 47.09 -22.49
C ASP A 160 35.53 47.63 -21.86
N SER A 161 35.74 48.32 -20.73
CA SER A 161 35.57 49.78 -20.56
C SER A 161 34.33 50.47 -21.12
N SER A 162 33.41 50.88 -20.23
CA SER A 162 32.78 52.23 -20.13
C SER A 162 31.58 52.15 -19.17
N VAL A 163 31.64 52.75 -17.97
CA VAL A 163 31.30 54.16 -17.62
C VAL A 163 29.79 54.46 -17.63
N ALA A 164 29.30 54.89 -16.46
CA ALA A 164 28.12 55.72 -16.16
C ALA A 164 26.73 55.12 -16.53
N ASN A 165 25.61 55.38 -15.86
CA ASN A 165 25.20 56.57 -15.11
C ASN A 165 23.94 56.23 -14.27
N VAL A 166 23.95 56.64 -12.99
CA VAL A 166 22.95 57.48 -12.31
C VAL A 166 21.44 57.25 -12.52
N ALA A 167 20.79 56.89 -11.40
CA ALA A 167 19.58 57.45 -10.77
C ALA A 167 18.28 57.75 -11.57
N HIS A 168 17.19 57.10 -11.13
CA HIS A 168 15.90 57.72 -10.73
C HIS A 168 15.06 56.66 -9.99
N LEU A 169 14.83 56.78 -8.67
CA LEU A 169 13.71 57.44 -8.01
C LEU A 169 12.30 57.08 -8.54
N ARG A 170 11.61 56.29 -7.69
CA ARG A 170 10.21 56.39 -7.23
C ARG A 170 9.06 56.46 -8.24
N GLY A 171 8.06 55.60 -8.01
CA GLY A 171 6.67 55.88 -8.40
C GLY A 171 5.71 54.73 -8.08
N CYS A 172 4.94 54.91 -6.99
CA CYS A 172 3.67 54.27 -6.63
C CYS A 172 3.68 52.82 -6.12
#